data_AF-A0A7J6EQL5-F1
#
_entry.id   AF-A0A7J6EQL5-F1
#
_cell.length_a   1.000
_cell.length_b   1.000
_cell.length_c   1.000
_cell.angle_alpha   90.00
_cell.angle_beta   90.00
_cell.angle_gamma   90.00
#
_symmetry.space_group_name_H-M   'P 1'
#
loop_
_entity.id
_entity.type
_entity.pdbx_description
1 polymer ?
#
loop_
_entity_poly.entity_id
_entity_poly.type
_entity_poly.pdbx_seq_one_letter_code
_entity_poly.pdbx_strand_id
1 'polypeptide(L)'
;MVVIRLYNNNARKVVLAGIGQIGISPAIIDLYGKKTGVDKVNNLIQIFNKKLKSLVYKLNTKFSDAKFIFVNTFQMHSGDDLSSVDNYPIDIKQLAQLRL
;
A
#
# COMPACT_ATOMS: atom_id res chain seq x y z
N MET A 1 -10.47 13.41 1.94
CA MET A 1 -11.13 12.46 2.86
C MET A 1 -12.04 11.51 2.06
N VAL A 2 -11.45 10.56 1.31
CA VAL A 2 -12.20 9.64 0.41
C VAL A 2 -12.55 8.32 1.11
N VAL A 3 -11.63 7.73 1.86
CA VAL A 3 -11.82 6.45 2.55
C VAL A 3 -12.97 6.51 3.58
N ILE A 4 -13.07 7.60 4.33
CA ILE A 4 -14.17 7.79 5.30
C ILE A 4 -15.52 7.98 4.58
N ARG A 5 -15.53 8.57 3.38
CA ARG A 5 -16.76 8.66 2.58
C ARG A 5 -17.24 7.30 2.14
N LEU A 6 -16.35 6.39 1.74
CA LEU A 6 -16.72 5.00 1.42
C LEU A 6 -17.35 4.31 2.64
N TYR A 7 -16.74 4.45 3.81
CA TYR A 7 -17.29 3.93 5.07
C TYR A 7 -18.70 4.47 5.37
N ASN A 8 -18.88 5.79 5.26
CA ASN A 8 -20.17 6.46 5.47
C ASN A 8 -21.25 5.99 4.47
N ASN A 9 -20.83 5.51 3.29
CA ASN A 9 -21.70 4.88 2.29
C ASN A 9 -21.74 3.35 2.43
N ASN A 10 -21.67 2.85 3.66
CA ASN A 10 -21.81 1.43 4.00
C ASN A 10 -20.72 0.48 3.47
N ALA A 11 -19.58 0.98 2.99
CA ALA A 11 -18.45 0.10 2.74
C ALA A 11 -17.91 -0.47 4.07
N ARG A 12 -17.81 -1.80 4.16
CA ARG A 12 -17.26 -2.51 5.34
C ARG A 12 -16.01 -3.31 5.03
N LYS A 13 -15.63 -3.42 3.76
CA LYS A 13 -14.35 -3.97 3.30
C LYS A 13 -13.76 -2.98 2.31
N VAL A 14 -12.63 -2.37 2.65
CA VAL A 14 -11.99 -1.34 1.81
C VAL A 14 -10.51 -1.66 1.66
N VAL A 15 -10.08 -1.83 0.42
CA VAL A 15 -8.67 -2.07 0.08
C VAL A 15 -7.98 -0.75 -0.22
N LEU A 16 -6.83 -0.53 0.41
CA LEU A 16 -5.94 0.58 0.17
C LEU A 16 -4.64 0.01 -0.40
N ALA A 17 -4.49 0.08 -1.72
CA ALA A 17 -3.27 -0.31 -2.40
C ALA A 17 -2.18 0.74 -2.21
N GLY A 18 -0.98 0.29 -1.85
CA GLY A 18 0.23 1.11 -1.93
C GLY A 18 0.58 1.46 -3.38
N ILE A 19 1.63 2.26 -3.55
CA ILE A 19 2.19 2.60 -4.85
C ILE A 19 3.33 1.61 -5.17
N GLY A 20 3.33 1.10 -6.41
CA GLY A 20 4.39 0.25 -6.96
C GLY A 20 5.69 1.01 -7.21
N GLN A 21 6.75 0.30 -7.60
CA GLN A 21 7.98 0.97 -8.04
C GLN A 21 7.76 1.67 -9.39
N ILE A 22 7.78 3.01 -9.40
CA ILE A 22 7.62 3.81 -10.64
C ILE A 22 8.85 4.65 -10.97
N GLY A 23 9.95 4.46 -10.25
CA GLY A 23 11.20 5.19 -10.45
C GLY A 23 11.82 5.05 -11.86
N ILE A 24 11.42 4.03 -12.62
CA ILE A 24 11.84 3.79 -14.02
C ILE A 24 10.78 4.20 -15.06
N SER A 25 9.68 4.83 -14.65
CA SER A 25 8.66 5.27 -15.60
C SER A 25 9.21 6.38 -16.52
N PRO A 26 8.78 6.47 -17.80
CA PRO A 26 9.31 7.45 -18.74
C PRO A 26 9.28 8.89 -18.22
N ALA A 27 8.19 9.29 -17.58
CA ALA A 27 8.05 10.63 -16.99
C ALA A 27 9.05 10.91 -15.87
N ILE A 28 9.36 9.93 -15.02
CA ILE A 28 10.34 10.09 -13.95
C ILE A 28 11.78 10.12 -14.49
N ILE A 29 12.06 9.31 -15.52
CA ILE A 29 13.35 9.35 -16.21
C ILE A 29 13.57 10.72 -16.86
N ASP A 30 12.55 11.30 -17.48
CA ASP A 30 12.62 12.63 -18.09
C ASP A 30 12.89 13.73 -17.05
N LEU A 31 12.23 13.66 -15.89
CA LEU A 31 12.35 14.67 -14.83
C LEU A 31 13.64 14.60 -14.02
N TYR A 32 14.16 13.39 -13.75
CA TYR A 32 15.23 13.20 -12.79
C TYR A 32 16.42 12.40 -13.35
N GLY A 33 16.32 11.84 -14.56
CA GLY A 33 17.28 10.87 -15.07
C GLY A 33 17.11 9.49 -14.43
N LYS A 34 17.58 8.44 -15.12
CA LYS A 34 17.32 7.04 -14.73
C LYS A 34 17.77 6.70 -13.30
N LYS A 35 19.00 7.04 -12.91
CA LYS A 35 19.53 6.67 -11.57
C LYS A 35 18.82 7.43 -10.45
N THR A 36 18.79 8.76 -10.55
CA THR A 36 18.18 9.60 -9.51
C THR A 36 16.67 9.39 -9.43
N GLY A 37 16.00 9.13 -10.55
CA GLY A 37 14.58 8.79 -10.60
C GLY A 37 14.24 7.52 -9.81
N VAL A 38 15.03 6.47 -9.97
CA VAL A 38 14.87 5.21 -9.22
C VAL A 38 14.95 5.46 -7.71
N ASP A 39 16.06 6.01 -7.23
CA ASP A 39 16.28 6.14 -5.78
C ASP A 39 15.33 7.15 -5.16
N LYS A 40 15.23 8.36 -5.75
CA LYS A 40 14.47 9.46 -5.15
C LYS A 40 12.97 9.14 -5.10
N VAL A 41 12.40 8.65 -6.21
CA VAL A 41 10.96 8.42 -6.30
C VAL A 41 10.57 7.17 -5.52
N ASN A 42 11.32 6.08 -5.60
CA ASN A 42 11.00 4.88 -4.85
C ASN A 42 11.13 5.09 -3.33
N ASN A 43 12.10 5.91 -2.86
CA ASN A 43 12.19 6.27 -1.43
C ASN A 43 10.97 7.07 -0.95
N LEU A 44 10.50 8.04 -1.75
CA LEU A 44 9.29 8.79 -1.43
C LEU A 44 8.04 7.90 -1.40
N ILE A 45 7.96 6.93 -2.31
CA ILE A 45 6.89 5.94 -2.35
C ILE A 45 6.89 5.06 -1.10
N GLN A 46 8.06 4.60 -0.64
CA GLN A 46 8.15 3.83 0.59
C GLN A 46 7.66 4.63 1.81
N ILE A 47 7.99 5.92 1.90
CA ILE A 47 7.46 6.81 2.95
C ILE A 47 5.94 6.93 2.86
N PHE A 48 5.40 7.11 1.65
CA PHE A 48 3.96 7.15 1.42
C PHE A 48 3.28 5.84 1.86
N ASN A 49 3.80 4.69 1.41
CA ASN A 49 3.26 3.37 1.74
C ASN A 49 3.30 3.10 3.26
N LYS A 50 4.37 3.52 3.96
CA LYS A 50 4.45 3.43 5.42
C LYS A 50 3.37 4.26 6.11
N LYS A 51 3.12 5.49 5.63
CA LYS A 51 2.03 6.35 6.15
C LYS A 51 0.65 5.77 5.83
N LEU A 52 0.47 5.16 4.65
CA LEU A 52 -0.77 4.50 4.27
C LEU A 52 -1.07 3.29 5.17
N LYS A 53 -0.08 2.43 5.44
CA LYS A 53 -0.20 1.33 6.40
C LYS A 53 -0.57 1.83 7.81
N SER A 54 0.04 2.92 8.26
CA SER A 54 -0.33 3.56 9.54
C SER A 54 -1.77 4.10 9.55
N LEU A 55 -2.25 4.66 8.43
CA LEU A 55 -3.64 5.08 8.29
C LEU A 55 -4.60 3.88 8.37
N VAL A 56 -4.29 2.77 7.70
CA VAL A 56 -5.08 1.53 7.78
C VAL A 56 -5.19 1.04 9.23
N TYR A 57 -4.09 1.05 9.98
CA TYR A 57 -4.12 0.73 11.41
C TYR A 57 -5.09 1.63 12.18
N LYS A 58 -4.97 2.96 12.04
CA LYS A 58 -5.86 3.92 12.71
C LYS A 58 -7.34 3.74 12.34
N LEU A 59 -7.63 3.43 11.08
CA LEU A 59 -9.00 3.20 10.61
C LEU A 59 -9.60 1.93 11.22
N ASN A 60 -8.84 0.84 11.27
CA ASN A 60 -9.28 -0.41 11.92
C ASN A 60 -9.44 -0.27 13.43
N THR A 61 -8.66 0.59 14.10
CA THR A 61 -8.90 0.93 15.51
C THR A 61 -10.16 1.76 15.71
N LYS A 62 -10.50 2.63 14.75
CA LYS A 62 -11.64 3.56 14.85
C LYS A 62 -12.98 2.93 14.50
N PHE A 63 -13.01 2.05 13.49
CA PHE A 63 -14.23 1.48 12.94
C PHE A 63 -14.22 -0.04 13.15
N SER A 64 -14.80 -0.50 14.25
CA SER A 64 -14.80 -1.92 14.62
C SER A 64 -15.66 -2.79 13.70
N ASP A 65 -16.66 -2.20 13.05
CA ASP A 65 -17.59 -2.85 12.12
C ASP A 65 -17.06 -2.94 10.68
N ALA A 66 -15.94 -2.26 10.38
CA ALA A 66 -15.33 -2.24 9.05
C ALA A 66 -13.90 -2.80 9.06
N LYS A 67 -13.47 -3.32 7.91
CA LYS A 67 -12.13 -3.85 7.66
C LYS A 67 -11.45 -3.04 6.56
N PHE A 68 -10.32 -2.44 6.92
CA PHE A 68 -9.42 -1.75 6.00
C PHE A 68 -8.19 -2.61 5.78
N ILE A 69 -7.84 -2.84 4.51
CA ILE A 69 -6.78 -3.76 4.12
C ILE A 69 -5.71 -2.98 3.37
N PHE A 70 -4.46 -3.11 3.79
CA PHE A 70 -3.32 -2.54 3.07
C PHE A 70 -2.72 -3.61 2.15
N VAL A 71 -2.53 -3.27 0.88
CA VAL A 71 -1.85 -4.13 -0.09
C VAL A 71 -0.53 -3.48 -0.50
N ASN A 72 0.58 -4.18 -0.27
CA ASN A 72 1.93 -3.72 -0.59
C ASN A 72 2.28 -4.03 -2.06
N THR A 73 1.88 -3.16 -2.97
CA THR A 73 2.18 -3.29 -4.41
C THR A 73 3.62 -2.96 -4.78
N PHE A 74 4.38 -2.34 -3.85
CA PHE A 74 5.79 -1.97 -4.07
C PHE A 74 6.69 -3.19 -4.25
N GLN A 75 6.36 -4.29 -3.58
CA GLN A 75 7.15 -5.53 -3.63
C GLN A 75 6.63 -6.55 -4.66
N MET A 76 5.47 -6.30 -5.30
CA MET A 76 4.89 -7.22 -6.28
C MET A 76 5.65 -7.26 -7.62
N HIS A 77 6.62 -6.37 -7.84
CA HIS A 77 7.38 -6.26 -9.09
C HIS A 77 8.72 -7.02 -9.06
N SER A 78 9.19 -7.43 -7.88
CA SER A 78 10.32 -8.36 -7.73
C SER A 78 9.73 -9.76 -7.65
N GLY A 79 10.07 -10.66 -8.58
CA GLY A 79 9.66 -12.05 -8.53
C GLY A 79 9.83 -12.61 -7.12
N ASP A 80 8.70 -12.73 -6.43
CA ASP A 80 8.44 -13.22 -5.08
C ASP A 80 9.67 -13.60 -4.23
N ASP A 81 10.28 -12.62 -3.56
CA ASP A 81 11.07 -12.91 -2.34
C ASP A 81 10.15 -12.92 -1.13
N LEU A 82 9.40 -14.02 -0.99
CA LEU A 82 8.50 -14.31 0.13
C LEU A 82 9.25 -14.80 1.38
N SER A 83 10.57 -14.60 1.44
CA SER A 83 11.42 -15.05 2.56
C SER A 83 11.07 -14.39 3.90
N SER A 84 10.31 -13.29 3.90
CA SER A 84 9.83 -12.64 5.11
C SER A 84 8.33 -12.32 5.06
N VAL A 85 7.65 -12.48 6.20
CA VAL A 85 6.22 -12.19 6.36
C VAL A 85 5.89 -10.72 6.06
N ASP A 86 6.84 -9.81 6.28
CA ASP A 86 6.68 -8.38 6.01
C ASP A 86 6.73 -8.03 4.51
N ASN A 87 7.30 -8.93 3.69
CA ASN A 87 7.37 -8.80 2.24
C ASN A 87 6.11 -9.32 1.52
N TYR A 88 5.21 -10.00 2.24
CA TYR A 88 3.96 -10.45 1.63
C TYR A 88 3.14 -9.25 1.09
N PRO A 89 2.61 -9.35 -0.14
CA PRO A 89 1.76 -8.30 -0.71
C PRO A 89 0.52 -7.98 0.13
N ILE A 90 0.09 -8.91 0.97
CA ILE A 90 -1.01 -8.77 1.92
C ILE A 90 -0.52 -9.21 3.29
N ASP A 91 -0.72 -8.38 4.32
CA ASP A 91 -0.41 -8.75 5.70
C ASP A 91 -1.21 -10.00 6.10
N ILE A 92 -0.54 -11.06 6.54
CA ILE A 92 -1.17 -12.34 6.89
C ILE A 92 -2.20 -12.19 8.02
N LYS A 93 -2.04 -11.20 8.92
CA LYS A 93 -3.04 -10.88 9.94
C LYS A 93 -4.32 -10.29 9.35
N GLN A 94 -4.25 -9.71 8.15
CA GLN A 94 -5.40 -9.21 7.40
C GLN A 94 -6.02 -10.30 6.51
N LEU A 95 -5.26 -11.33 6.08
CA LEU A 95 -5.80 -12.50 5.37
C LEU A 95 -6.85 -13.25 6.20
N ALA A 96 -6.66 -13.36 7.52
CA ALA A 96 -7.67 -13.93 8.41
C ALA A 96 -9.00 -13.15 8.41
N GLN A 97 -8.97 -11.86 8.05
CA GLN A 97 -10.14 -10.97 8.01
C GLN A 97 -10.82 -10.94 6.62
N LEU A 98 -10.20 -11.58 5.62
CA LEU A 98 -10.70 -11.71 4.24
C LEU A 98 -11.57 -12.94 4.02
N ARG A 99 -11.63 -13.87 4.99
CA ARG A 99 -12.53 -15.03 4.91
C ARG A 99 -13.98 -14.54 4.88
N LEU A 100 -14.70 -14.98 3.83
CA LEU A 100 -16.14 -14.84 3.70
C LEU A 100 -16.85 -15.61 4.82
#